data_AF-A0A382RV04-F1
#
_entry.id   AF-A0A382RV04-F1
#
_cell.length_a   1.000
_cell.length_b   1.000
_cell.length_c   1.000
_cell.angle_alpha   90.00
_cell.angle_beta   90.00
_cell.angle_gamma   90.00
#
_symmetry.space_group_name_H-M   'P 1'
#
loop_
_entity.id
_entity.type
_entity.pdbx_description
1 polymer ?
#
loop_
_entity_poly.entity_id
_entity_poly.type
_entity_poly.pdbx_seq_one_letter_code
_entity_poly.pdbx_strand_id
1 'polypeptide(L)'
;MALIETMTPRQRVLAALSGEAVDRTPVSNPTSVATVELMDLVGSPFPDANRDPEMNARLAATGYTELGFDSIMPYFSIIQESSALGCEMQWEQKD
;
A
#
# COMPACT_ATOMS: atom_id res chain seq x y z
N MET A 1 13.39 -13.69 23.18
CA MET A 1 11.98 -14.03 23.48
C MET A 1 11.20 -13.69 22.22
N ALA A 2 10.54 -14.67 21.59
CA ALA A 2 9.71 -14.36 20.42
C ALA A 2 8.58 -13.41 20.87
N LEU A 3 8.38 -12.31 20.14
CA LEU A 3 7.22 -11.45 20.35
C LEU A 3 5.97 -12.28 20.06
N ILE A 4 5.08 -12.39 21.05
CA ILE A 4 3.78 -13.02 20.87
C ILE A 4 2.86 -11.91 20.38
N GLU A 5 2.46 -11.99 19.11
CA GLU A 5 1.45 -11.09 18.58
C GLU A 5 0.08 -11.46 19.16
N THR A 6 -0.57 -10.51 19.80
CA THR A 6 -1.92 -10.68 20.39
C THR A 6 -2.97 -9.83 19.68
N MET A 7 -2.52 -8.93 18.79
CA MET A 7 -3.36 -8.09 17.96
C MET A 7 -3.24 -8.49 16.49
N THR A 8 -4.32 -8.35 15.74
CA THR A 8 -4.23 -8.35 14.26
C THR A 8 -3.52 -7.08 13.78
N PRO A 9 -2.93 -7.09 12.57
CA PRO A 9 -2.34 -5.90 11.95
C PRO A 9 -3.24 -4.67 11.99
N ARG A 10 -4.51 -4.83 11.59
CA ARG A 10 -5.52 -3.76 11.61
C ARG A 10 -5.74 -3.21 13.02
N GLN A 11 -5.89 -4.07 14.03
CA GLN A 11 -6.09 -3.64 15.41
C GLN A 11 -4.89 -2.85 15.91
N ARG A 12 -3.67 -3.32 15.62
CA ARG A 12 -2.42 -2.70 16.03
C ARG A 12 -2.24 -1.29 15.43
N VAL A 13 -2.49 -1.14 14.13
CA VAL A 13 -2.40 0.15 13.44
C VAL A 13 -3.42 1.14 14.00
N LEU A 14 -4.68 0.73 14.16
CA LEU A 14 -5.73 1.61 14.66
C LEU A 14 -5.49 2.03 16.12
N ALA A 15 -5.10 1.09 16.99
CA ALA A 15 -4.76 1.39 18.38
C ALA A 15 -3.61 2.40 18.47
N ALA A 16 -2.53 2.22 17.68
CA ALA A 16 -1.42 3.16 17.66
C ALA A 16 -1.83 4.57 17.20
N LEU A 17 -2.68 4.67 16.16
CA LEU A 17 -3.20 5.96 15.69
C LEU A 17 -4.11 6.63 16.73
N SER A 18 -4.80 5.84 17.55
CA SER A 18 -5.63 6.32 18.66
C SER A 18 -4.83 6.60 19.96
N GLY A 19 -3.52 6.35 19.97
CA GLY A 19 -2.67 6.51 21.17
C GLY A 19 -2.92 5.45 22.25
N GLU A 20 -3.49 4.31 21.88
CA GLU A 20 -3.76 3.18 22.78
C GLU A 20 -2.54 2.25 22.89
N ALA A 21 -2.60 1.33 23.87
CA ALA A 21 -1.55 0.32 24.03
C ALA A 21 -1.55 -0.68 22.86
N VAL A 22 -0.35 -1.08 22.44
CA VAL A 22 -0.12 -2.06 21.37
C VAL A 22 0.77 -3.21 21.83
N ASP A 23 0.61 -4.37 21.22
CA ASP A 23 1.42 -5.57 21.48
C ASP A 23 2.87 -5.43 20.95
N ARG A 24 3.05 -4.68 19.86
CA ARG A 24 4.32 -4.15 19.35
C ARG A 24 4.07 -2.88 18.53
N THR A 25 5.14 -2.13 18.25
CA THR A 25 5.06 -1.01 17.30
C THR A 25 4.57 -1.49 15.93
N PRO A 26 3.50 -0.89 15.36
CA PRO A 26 3.05 -1.23 14.02
C PRO A 26 4.00 -0.69 12.94
N VAL A 27 4.08 -1.41 11.82
CA VAL A 27 4.76 -0.99 10.60
C VAL A 27 3.68 -0.67 9.56
N SER A 28 3.26 0.58 9.50
CA SER A 28 2.23 1.07 8.57
C SER A 28 2.85 1.84 7.41
N ASN A 29 2.19 1.84 6.24
CA ASN A 29 2.59 2.60 5.07
C ASN A 29 1.48 3.56 4.63
N PRO A 30 1.50 4.83 5.06
CA PRO A 30 0.56 5.83 4.55
C PRO A 30 0.85 6.25 3.11
N THR A 31 2.05 5.95 2.60
CA THR A 31 2.48 6.22 1.23
C THR A 31 2.72 4.94 0.46
N SER A 32 2.79 5.03 -0.87
CA SER A 32 3.17 3.92 -1.73
C SER A 32 4.51 3.33 -1.32
N VAL A 33 4.58 2.00 -1.31
CA VAL A 33 5.81 1.21 -1.15
C VAL A 33 6.07 0.34 -2.39
N ALA A 34 5.36 0.60 -3.49
CA ALA A 34 5.53 -0.13 -4.72
C ALA A 34 6.94 0.09 -5.29
N THR A 35 7.60 -0.99 -5.67
CA THR A 35 8.88 -0.99 -6.38
C THR A 35 8.72 -1.71 -7.71
N VAL A 36 9.68 -1.52 -8.62
CA VAL A 36 9.72 -2.22 -9.91
C VAL A 36 9.72 -3.74 -9.70
N GLU A 37 10.43 -4.25 -8.71
CA GLU A 37 10.46 -5.69 -8.40
C GLU A 37 9.10 -6.21 -7.94
N LEU A 38 8.36 -5.44 -7.14
CA LEU A 38 7.01 -5.83 -6.73
C LEU A 38 6.03 -5.79 -7.90
N MET A 39 6.17 -4.81 -8.80
CA MET A 39 5.38 -4.75 -10.04
C MET A 39 5.61 -5.98 -10.91
N ASP A 40 6.86 -6.38 -11.09
CA ASP A 40 7.22 -7.56 -11.88
C ASP A 40 6.76 -8.86 -11.21
N LEU A 41 6.83 -8.93 -9.88
CA LEU A 41 6.39 -10.09 -9.11
C LEU A 41 4.91 -10.41 -9.32
N VAL A 42 4.03 -9.40 -9.38
CA VAL A 42 2.57 -9.59 -9.49
C VAL A 42 1.99 -9.22 -10.85
N GLY A 43 2.83 -8.87 -11.83
CA GLY A 43 2.39 -8.46 -13.16
C GLY A 43 1.48 -7.22 -13.14
N SER A 44 1.79 -6.25 -12.28
CA SER A 44 1.02 -5.01 -12.11
C SER A 44 1.93 -3.78 -12.26
N PRO A 45 2.47 -3.49 -13.47
CA PRO A 45 3.32 -2.33 -13.69
C PRO A 45 2.55 -1.01 -13.67
N PHE A 46 3.24 0.08 -13.32
CA PHE A 46 2.78 1.41 -13.67
C PHE A 46 3.01 1.68 -15.17
N PRO A 47 2.15 2.51 -15.80
CA PRO A 47 1.00 3.22 -15.24
C PRO A 47 -0.29 2.39 -15.13
N ASP A 48 -0.30 1.13 -15.55
CA ASP A 48 -1.55 0.34 -15.65
C ASP A 48 -2.17 0.05 -14.28
N ALA A 49 -1.36 -0.27 -13.27
CA ALA A 49 -1.84 -0.44 -11.90
C ALA A 49 -2.38 0.86 -11.25
N ASN A 50 -2.18 2.03 -11.87
CA ASN A 50 -2.86 3.26 -11.44
C ASN A 50 -4.29 3.35 -11.99
N ARG A 51 -4.63 2.59 -13.04
CA ARG A 51 -5.88 2.78 -13.80
C ARG A 51 -6.79 1.54 -13.78
N ASP A 52 -6.21 0.38 -13.48
CA ASP A 52 -6.94 -0.87 -13.32
C ASP A 52 -7.06 -1.25 -11.83
N PRO A 53 -8.28 -1.44 -11.30
CA PRO A 53 -8.49 -1.70 -9.88
C PRO A 53 -7.95 -3.06 -9.42
N GLU A 54 -7.96 -4.09 -10.28
CA GLU A 54 -7.47 -5.42 -9.93
C GLU A 54 -5.94 -5.44 -9.88
N MET A 55 -5.29 -4.80 -10.86
CA MET A 55 -3.85 -4.60 -10.86
C MET A 55 -3.39 -3.80 -9.65
N ASN A 56 -4.15 -2.74 -9.30
CA ASN A 56 -3.89 -1.93 -8.11
C ASN A 56 -3.95 -2.77 -6.83
N ALA A 57 -5.06 -3.48 -6.62
CA ALA A 57 -5.27 -4.30 -5.43
C ALA A 57 -4.19 -5.39 -5.28
N ARG A 58 -3.82 -6.05 -6.39
CA ARG A 58 -2.71 -7.03 -6.41
C ARG A 58 -1.39 -6.40 -5.98
N LEU A 59 -1.03 -5.25 -6.54
CA LEU A 59 0.23 -4.57 -6.19
C LEU A 59 0.21 -4.09 -4.73
N ALA A 60 -0.93 -3.58 -4.26
CA ALA A 60 -1.06 -3.05 -2.90
C ALA A 60 -0.92 -4.14 -1.85
N ALA A 61 -1.47 -5.33 -2.14
CA ALA A 61 -1.37 -6.50 -1.28
C ALA A 61 0.08 -6.90 -0.98
N THR A 62 1.03 -6.65 -1.89
CA THR A 62 2.44 -7.02 -1.71
C THR A 62 3.10 -6.35 -0.49
N GLY A 63 2.63 -5.17 -0.08
CA GLY A 63 3.08 -4.53 1.15
C GLY A 63 2.84 -5.41 2.39
N TYR A 64 1.70 -6.12 2.42
CA TYR A 64 1.38 -7.08 3.47
C TYR A 64 2.01 -8.45 3.20
N THR A 65 1.84 -9.01 1.99
CA THR A 65 2.20 -10.41 1.72
C THR A 65 3.69 -10.65 1.56
N GLU A 66 4.43 -9.67 1.01
CA GLU A 66 5.87 -9.81 0.72
C GLU A 66 6.73 -9.03 1.71
N LEU A 67 6.30 -7.83 2.11
CA LEU A 67 7.07 -6.94 2.97
C LEU A 67 6.71 -7.02 4.45
N GLY A 68 5.56 -7.63 4.80
CA GLY A 68 5.13 -7.83 6.18
C GLY A 68 4.62 -6.57 6.89
N PHE A 69 4.19 -5.54 6.16
CA PHE A 69 3.58 -4.35 6.75
C PHE A 69 2.25 -4.69 7.41
N ASP A 70 1.86 -3.93 8.43
CA ASP A 70 0.59 -4.09 9.13
C ASP A 70 -0.60 -3.44 8.39
N SER A 71 -0.33 -2.76 7.27
CA SER A 71 -1.30 -2.09 6.41
C SER A 71 -0.93 -2.25 4.94
N ILE A 72 -1.85 -1.85 4.07
CA ILE A 72 -1.58 -1.64 2.65
C ILE A 72 -2.06 -0.25 2.25
N MET A 73 -1.47 0.33 1.19
CA MET A 73 -1.90 1.59 0.59
C MET A 73 -2.32 1.34 -0.86
N PRO A 74 -3.62 1.29 -1.17
CA PRO A 74 -4.14 1.00 -2.51
C PRO A 74 -4.21 2.24 -3.42
N TYR A 75 -3.40 3.25 -3.14
CA TYR A 75 -3.45 4.54 -3.84
C TYR A 75 -2.02 5.00 -4.16
N PHE A 76 -1.60 4.77 -5.42
CA PHE A 76 -0.20 4.84 -5.84
C PHE A 76 0.21 6.15 -6.50
N SER A 77 -0.71 7.10 -6.67
CA SER A 77 -0.44 8.40 -7.27
C SER A 77 -1.41 9.42 -6.72
N ILE A 78 -0.96 10.67 -6.53
CA ILE A 78 -1.76 11.80 -6.04
C ILE A 78 -2.60 12.49 -7.13
N ILE A 79 -2.57 11.97 -8.36
CA ILE A 79 -3.17 12.64 -9.53
C ILE A 79 -4.55 12.07 -9.90
N GLN A 80 -5.05 11.08 -9.18
CA GLN A 80 -6.32 10.41 -9.51
C GLN A 80 -7.51 11.38 -9.48
N GLU A 81 -7.57 12.24 -8.47
CA GLU A 81 -8.63 13.25 -8.36
C GLU A 81 -8.50 14.29 -9.46
N SER A 82 -7.28 14.71 -9.81
CA SER A 82 -7.05 15.62 -10.94
C SER A 82 -7.51 14.99 -12.26
N SER A 83 -7.21 13.70 -12.47
CA SER A 83 -7.71 12.95 -13.64
C SER A 83 -9.24 12.89 -13.66
N ALA A 84 -9.87 12.63 -12.52
CA ALA A 84 -11.32 12.54 -12.40
C ALA A 84 -12.00 13.90 -12.68
N LEU A 85 -11.33 15.01 -12.36
CA LEU A 85 -11.78 16.37 -12.65
C LEU A 85 -11.53 16.81 -14.10
N GLY A 86 -10.92 15.96 -14.93
CA GLY A 86 -10.69 16.22 -16.36
C GLY A 86 -9.40 16.99 -16.67
N CYS A 87 -8.45 17.05 -15.74
CA CYS A 87 -7.12 17.57 -16.04
C CYS A 87 -6.37 16.63 -17.00
N GLU A 88 -5.51 17.19 -17.84
CA GLU A 88 -4.57 16.41 -18.65
C GLU A 88 -3.47 15.81 -17.77
N MET A 89 -3.34 14.48 -17.78
CA MET A 89 -2.45 13.75 -16.88
C MET A 89 -1.24 13.18 -17.63
N GLN A 90 -0.06 13.34 -17.04
CA GLN A 90 1.11 12.54 -17.34
C GLN A 90 1.17 11.38 -16.34
N TRP A 91 0.84 10.17 -16.79
CA TRP A 91 0.81 8.97 -15.93
C TRP A 91 2.18 8.35 -15.66
N GLU A 92 3.23 8.92 -16.25
CA GLU A 92 4.61 8.42 -16.24
C GLU A 92 4.77 7.00 -16.80
N GLN A 93 6.02 6.53 -16.82
CA GLN A 93 6.41 5.18 -17.24
C GLN A 93 6.64 4.30 -16.01
N LYS A 94 6.94 3.02 -16.23
CA LYS A 94 7.24 2.06 -15.16
C LYS A 94 8.49 2.45 -14.35
N ASP A 95 9.50 3.02 -15.02
CA ASP A 95 10.83 3.36 -14.49
C ASP A 95 11.05 4.88 -14.43
#